data_AF-A0A2T9ZUX0-F1
#
_entry.id   AF-A0A2T9ZUX0-F1
#
_cell.length_a   1.000
_cell.length_b   1.000
_cell.length_c   1.000
_cell.angle_alpha   90.00
_cell.angle_beta   90.00
_cell.angle_gamma   90.00
#
_symmetry.space_group_name_H-M   'P 1'
#
loop_
_entity.id
_entity.type
_entity.pdbx_description
1 polymer ?
#
loop_
_entity_poly.entity_id
_entity_poly.type
_entity_poly.pdbx_seq_one_letter_code
_entity_poly.pdbx_strand_id
1 'polypeptide(L)'
;MNTKRDPAQRIQTLRKEINYHNRQYYVFDEPKIADAAYDRLLRELQQLESEYPQLITPDSPTQRVGEKPLEGFNEVVHRLPMLSLDNAFDEAEMGEFERRIRDRLKLDGDEAIRYLAEPKLDGLAVNLRYEQGKLVQAATRGDGSRGEDLTSNVRTIKAIPLSLQGDDWPGILEGRGEVFMPHAGFEALNRRARKTGEKGFVNPRNAAAGSLRQLDPRLTAKRPLSFYAYGLGEVVPAPIAEQQSASIRRLQQWGLPISPLHDVVNGVDGCIDYFQRIVQQRDELAYDIDGVVFKVDELELQQQLGFVSRAPRWAIAYKFPAQEETTQVEAIEFQVGRTGAITPVARLAPVFVG
;
A
#
# COMPACT_ATOMS: atom_id res chain seq x y z
N MET A 1 -22.02 -42.51 18.83
CA MET A 1 -20.99 -41.79 19.60
C MET A 1 -20.53 -40.61 18.76
N ASN A 2 -21.10 -39.43 19.01
CA ASN A 2 -20.79 -38.21 18.25
C ASN A 2 -19.52 -37.59 18.85
N THR A 3 -18.39 -37.73 18.18
CA THR A 3 -17.15 -37.03 18.49
C THR A 3 -17.37 -35.53 18.24
N LYS A 4 -17.91 -34.80 19.22
CA LYS A 4 -17.86 -33.34 19.22
C LYS A 4 -16.38 -32.96 19.19
N ARG A 5 -15.89 -32.49 18.03
CA ARG A 5 -14.55 -31.89 17.91
C ARG A 5 -14.42 -30.82 18.98
N ASP A 6 -13.28 -30.77 19.66
CA ASP A 6 -12.97 -29.72 20.63
C ASP A 6 -13.19 -28.34 19.98
N PRO A 7 -14.06 -27.48 20.54
CA PRO A 7 -14.32 -26.14 20.00
C PRO A 7 -13.06 -25.32 19.78
N ALA A 8 -12.06 -25.44 20.67
CA ALA A 8 -10.79 -24.72 20.52
C ALA A 8 -10.03 -25.19 19.28
N GLN A 9 -9.94 -26.51 19.08
CA GLN A 9 -9.32 -27.09 17.89
C GLN A 9 -10.07 -26.70 16.60
N ARG A 10 -11.41 -26.66 16.63
CA ARG A 10 -12.20 -26.26 15.45
C ARG A 10 -12.04 -24.78 15.13
N ILE A 11 -12.07 -23.90 16.12
CA ILE A 11 -11.80 -22.46 15.96
C ILE A 11 -10.41 -22.24 15.34
N GLN A 12 -9.38 -22.92 15.86
CA GLN A 12 -8.04 -22.80 15.31
C GLN A 12 -7.97 -23.28 13.84
N THR A 13 -8.66 -24.36 13.51
CA THR A 13 -8.73 -24.89 12.14
C THR A 13 -9.41 -23.89 11.21
N LEU A 14 -10.57 -23.35 11.61
CA LEU A 14 -11.31 -22.37 10.81
C LEU A 14 -10.51 -21.10 10.58
N ARG A 15 -9.81 -20.58 11.60
CA ARG A 15 -8.91 -19.43 11.46
C ARG A 15 -7.82 -19.70 10.43
N LYS A 16 -7.19 -20.88 10.46
CA LYS A 16 -6.17 -21.29 9.48
C LYS A 16 -6.74 -21.40 8.07
N GLU A 17 -7.88 -22.08 7.89
CA GLU A 17 -8.55 -22.24 6.59
C GLU A 17 -8.95 -20.88 5.99
N ILE A 18 -9.58 -20.01 6.79
CA ILE A 18 -9.99 -18.66 6.35
C ILE A 18 -8.78 -17.82 5.96
N ASN A 19 -7.72 -17.82 6.77
CA ASN A 19 -6.50 -17.07 6.46
C ASN A 19 -5.78 -17.62 5.21
N TYR A 20 -5.77 -18.94 5.02
CA TYR A 20 -5.27 -19.57 3.81
C TYR A 20 -6.05 -19.08 2.59
N HIS A 21 -7.38 -19.16 2.61
CA HIS A 21 -8.21 -18.72 1.49
C HIS A 21 -8.12 -17.22 1.22
N ASN A 22 -8.02 -16.39 2.27
CA ASN A 22 -7.75 -14.96 2.12
C ASN A 22 -6.42 -14.71 1.40
N ARG A 23 -5.36 -15.45 1.74
CA ARG A 23 -4.08 -15.32 1.01
C ARG A 23 -4.22 -15.74 -0.45
N GLN A 24 -4.85 -16.88 -0.73
CA GLN A 24 -5.05 -17.33 -2.11
C GLN A 24 -5.82 -16.28 -2.93
N TYR A 25 -6.86 -15.68 -2.35
CA TYR A 25 -7.65 -14.63 -2.99
C TYR A 25 -6.88 -13.32 -3.16
N TYR A 26 -6.36 -12.73 -2.08
CA TYR A 26 -5.84 -11.35 -2.10
C TYR A 26 -4.36 -11.23 -2.45
N VAL A 27 -3.56 -12.27 -2.22
CA VAL A 27 -2.09 -12.23 -2.40
C VAL A 27 -1.68 -12.86 -3.73
N PHE A 28 -2.37 -13.92 -4.14
CA PHE A 28 -2.03 -14.68 -5.34
C PHE A 28 -3.06 -14.54 -6.46
N ASP A 29 -4.22 -13.91 -6.20
CA ASP A 29 -5.32 -13.80 -7.17
C ASP A 29 -5.77 -15.17 -7.72
N GLU A 30 -5.72 -16.21 -6.88
CA GLU A 30 -6.04 -17.59 -7.23
C GLU A 30 -7.05 -18.19 -6.22
N PRO A 31 -8.31 -17.72 -6.18
CA PRO A 31 -9.31 -18.21 -5.24
C PRO A 31 -9.51 -19.72 -5.35
N LYS A 32 -9.34 -20.45 -4.23
CA LYS A 32 -9.48 -21.92 -4.19
C LYS A 32 -10.91 -22.39 -3.87
N ILE A 33 -11.75 -21.49 -3.37
CA ILE A 33 -13.15 -21.76 -3.04
C ILE A 33 -14.03 -20.59 -3.48
N ALA A 34 -15.31 -20.87 -3.76
CA ALA A 34 -16.30 -19.83 -4.07
C ALA A 34 -16.66 -19.01 -2.82
N ASP A 35 -17.08 -17.76 -3.02
CA ASP A 35 -17.47 -16.82 -1.95
C ASP A 35 -18.50 -17.43 -0.98
N ALA A 36 -19.50 -18.14 -1.50
CA ALA A 36 -20.51 -18.80 -0.68
C ALA A 36 -19.92 -19.87 0.27
N ALA A 37 -18.82 -20.53 -0.12
CA ALA A 37 -18.11 -21.47 0.73
C ALA A 37 -17.27 -20.76 1.78
N TYR A 38 -16.58 -19.68 1.41
CA TYR A 38 -15.85 -18.83 2.35
C TYR A 38 -16.78 -18.27 3.44
N ASP A 39 -17.95 -17.75 3.03
CA ASP A 39 -18.95 -17.20 3.95
C ASP A 39 -19.50 -18.25 4.92
N ARG A 40 -19.52 -19.53 4.55
CA ARG A 40 -19.89 -20.61 5.47
C ARG A 40 -18.82 -20.83 6.53
N LEU A 41 -17.54 -20.85 6.16
CA LEU A 41 -16.43 -20.96 7.11
C LEU A 41 -16.43 -19.80 8.10
N LEU A 42 -16.62 -18.57 7.61
CA LEU A 42 -16.66 -17.38 8.45
C LEU A 42 -17.85 -17.40 9.41
N ARG A 43 -19.04 -17.78 8.93
CA ARG A 43 -20.23 -17.92 9.78
C ARG A 43 -20.07 -18.99 10.85
N GLU A 44 -19.44 -20.13 10.52
CA GLU A 44 -19.14 -21.16 11.51
C GLU A 44 -18.18 -20.65 12.59
N LEU A 45 -17.13 -19.92 12.20
CA LEU A 45 -16.20 -19.31 13.14
C LEU A 45 -16.90 -18.30 14.06
N GLN A 46 -17.75 -17.43 13.49
CA GLN A 46 -18.54 -16.45 14.25
C GLN A 46 -19.47 -17.13 15.26
N GLN A 47 -20.13 -18.21 14.87
CA GLN A 47 -20.99 -18.98 15.76
C GLN A 47 -20.19 -19.58 16.92
N LEU A 48 -19.07 -20.24 16.64
CA LEU A 48 -18.24 -20.85 17.68
C LEU A 48 -17.65 -19.81 18.63
N GLU A 49 -17.21 -18.66 18.12
CA GLU A 49 -16.72 -17.57 18.96
C GLU A 49 -17.81 -16.92 19.82
N SER A 50 -19.05 -16.88 19.33
CA SER A 50 -20.20 -16.45 20.13
C SER A 50 -20.55 -17.46 21.23
N GLU A 51 -20.40 -18.76 20.97
CA GLU A 51 -20.64 -19.83 21.96
C GLU A 51 -19.49 -19.93 22.98
N TYR A 52 -18.26 -19.59 22.59
CA TYR A 52 -17.05 -19.67 23.42
C TYR A 52 -16.25 -18.35 23.42
N PRO A 53 -16.76 -17.26 24.03
CA PRO A 53 -16.14 -15.94 23.98
C PRO A 53 -14.69 -15.89 24.51
N GLN A 54 -14.35 -16.75 25.46
CA GLN A 54 -13.00 -16.87 26.02
C GLN A 54 -11.94 -17.35 25.01
N LEU A 55 -12.36 -17.88 23.85
CA LEU A 55 -11.47 -18.36 22.79
C LEU A 55 -11.24 -17.30 21.69
N ILE A 56 -11.91 -16.14 21.77
CA ILE A 56 -11.72 -15.03 20.83
C ILE A 56 -10.31 -14.46 21.00
N THR A 57 -9.61 -14.25 19.89
CA THR A 57 -8.29 -13.60 19.87
C THR A 57 -8.34 -12.35 18.99
N PRO A 58 -7.57 -11.29 19.30
CA PRO A 58 -7.59 -10.02 18.53
C PRO A 58 -7.21 -10.15 17.05
N ASP A 59 -6.57 -11.27 16.67
CA ASP A 59 -6.16 -11.59 15.31
C ASP A 59 -7.12 -12.54 14.58
N SER A 60 -8.24 -12.91 15.21
CA SER A 60 -9.25 -13.73 14.54
C SER A 60 -9.86 -12.95 13.35
N PRO A 61 -10.14 -13.62 12.20
CA PRO A 61 -10.76 -12.99 11.04
C PRO A 61 -12.11 -12.29 11.30
N THR A 62 -12.79 -12.64 12.40
CA THR A 62 -14.05 -12.03 12.83
C THR A 62 -13.86 -10.68 13.52
N GLN A 63 -12.66 -10.39 14.04
CA GLN A 63 -12.35 -9.20 14.84
C GLN A 63 -11.86 -8.02 13.97
N ARG A 64 -12.14 -8.05 12.66
CA ARG A 64 -11.71 -7.03 11.71
C ARG A 64 -12.44 -5.69 11.88
N VAL A 65 -13.68 -5.72 12.36
CA VAL A 65 -14.51 -4.52 12.52
C VAL A 65 -14.68 -4.22 14.01
N GLY A 66 -14.12 -3.10 14.45
CA GLY A 66 -14.32 -2.60 15.81
C GLY A 66 -15.74 -2.08 16.04
N GLU A 67 -16.21 -2.11 17.30
CA GLU A 67 -17.60 -1.75 17.64
C GLU A 67 -17.82 -0.25 17.87
N LYS A 68 -16.80 0.46 18.37
CA LYS A 68 -16.91 1.87 18.79
C LYS A 68 -16.21 2.81 17.79
N PRO A 69 -16.89 3.88 17.32
CA PRO A 69 -16.24 4.97 16.60
C PRO A 69 -15.15 5.64 17.44
N LEU A 70 -14.10 6.11 16.77
CA LEU A 70 -13.01 6.88 17.36
C LEU A 70 -13.46 8.33 17.61
N GLU A 71 -12.97 8.94 18.68
CA GLU A 71 -13.17 10.38 18.97
C GLU A 71 -12.28 11.26 18.08
N GLY A 72 -11.16 10.72 17.63
CA GLY A 72 -10.16 11.35 16.77
C GLY A 72 -9.05 10.35 16.44
N PHE A 73 -8.11 10.75 15.58
CA PHE A 73 -6.93 9.94 15.29
C PHE A 73 -5.78 10.35 16.20
N ASN A 74 -5.18 9.36 16.86
CA ASN A 74 -3.96 9.57 17.63
C ASN A 74 -2.77 9.75 16.69
N GLU A 75 -1.74 10.45 17.15
CA GLU A 75 -0.48 10.56 16.43
C GLU A 75 0.41 9.34 16.70
N VAL A 76 1.07 8.85 15.65
CA VAL A 76 2.07 7.79 15.69
C VAL A 76 3.39 8.34 15.17
N VAL A 77 4.46 8.15 15.94
CA VAL A 77 5.83 8.47 15.50
C VAL A 77 6.40 7.25 14.79
N HIS A 78 6.82 7.42 13.53
CA HIS A 78 7.44 6.36 12.76
C HIS A 78 8.85 6.08 13.27
N ARG A 79 9.21 4.80 13.44
CA ARG A 79 10.55 4.38 13.89
C ARG A 79 11.63 4.73 12.87
N LEU A 80 11.33 4.47 11.60
CA LEU A 80 12.10 4.99 10.48
C LEU A 80 11.24 6.00 9.71
N PRO A 81 11.77 7.13 9.24
CA PRO A 81 10.98 8.08 8.45
C PRO A 81 10.37 7.45 7.19
N MET A 82 9.14 7.84 6.85
CA MET A 82 8.47 7.55 5.58
C MET A 82 8.68 8.72 4.61
N LEU A 83 9.71 8.61 3.78
CA LEU A 83 10.14 9.69 2.88
C LEU A 83 9.33 9.72 1.57
N SER A 84 9.46 10.83 0.84
CA SER A 84 9.00 10.92 -0.55
C SER A 84 10.04 10.29 -1.49
N LEU A 85 9.71 10.23 -2.78
CA LEU A 85 10.65 9.94 -3.85
C LEU A 85 10.95 11.23 -4.63
N ASP A 86 12.18 11.33 -5.15
CA ASP A 86 12.48 12.26 -6.24
C ASP A 86 11.81 11.76 -7.53
N ASN A 87 11.55 12.65 -8.47
CA ASN A 87 10.88 12.31 -9.73
C ASN A 87 11.86 12.37 -10.90
N ALA A 88 11.62 11.53 -11.90
CA ALA A 88 12.10 11.67 -13.26
C ALA A 88 10.89 11.78 -14.20
N PHE A 89 11.05 12.50 -15.30
CA PHE A 89 10.02 12.73 -16.32
C PHE A 89 10.46 12.31 -17.72
N ASP A 90 11.75 12.03 -17.92
CA ASP A 90 12.30 11.54 -19.18
C ASP A 90 13.49 10.59 -18.99
N GLU A 91 13.94 10.00 -20.09
CA GLU A 91 15.05 9.04 -20.12
C GLU A 91 16.39 9.68 -19.72
N ALA A 92 16.58 10.98 -20.01
CA ALA A 92 17.82 11.68 -19.66
C ALA A 92 17.94 11.87 -18.15
N GLU A 93 16.84 12.21 -17.47
CA GLU A 93 16.78 12.30 -16.01
C GLU A 93 17.02 10.94 -15.33
N MET A 94 16.57 9.84 -15.95
CA MET A 94 16.90 8.47 -15.51
C MET A 94 18.38 8.13 -15.69
N GLY A 95 18.99 8.52 -16.83
CA GLY A 95 20.43 8.41 -17.06
C GLY A 95 21.25 9.16 -16.01
N GLU A 96 20.84 10.40 -15.70
CA GLU A 96 21.47 11.22 -14.66
C GLU A 96 21.29 10.63 -13.26
N PHE A 97 20.17 9.96 -12.97
CA PHE A 97 19.96 9.24 -11.71
C PHE A 97 20.98 8.11 -11.53
N GLU A 98 21.13 7.24 -12.52
CA GLU A 98 22.12 6.15 -12.45
C GLU A 98 23.55 6.70 -12.37
N ARG A 99 23.89 7.73 -13.17
CA ARG A 99 25.21 8.38 -13.11
C ARG A 99 25.54 8.85 -11.70
N ARG A 100 24.60 9.51 -11.02
CA ARG A 100 24.78 9.95 -9.62
C ARG A 100 24.96 8.80 -8.64
N ILE A 101 24.33 7.63 -8.89
CA ILE A 101 24.53 6.43 -8.07
C ILE A 101 25.94 5.90 -8.26
N ARG A 102 26.37 5.70 -9.52
CA ARG A 102 27.71 5.21 -9.88
C ARG A 102 28.81 6.10 -9.28
N ASP A 103 28.69 7.42 -9.45
CA ASP A 103 29.64 8.40 -8.90
C ASP A 103 29.80 8.28 -7.38
N ARG A 104 28.70 8.02 -6.65
CA ARG A 104 28.71 7.93 -5.18
C ARG A 104 29.28 6.61 -4.68
N LEU A 105 28.95 5.53 -5.36
CA LEU A 105 29.44 4.20 -5.03
C LEU A 105 30.87 3.95 -5.57
N LYS A 106 31.40 4.88 -6.38
CA LYS A 106 32.70 4.75 -7.06
C LYS A 106 32.78 3.44 -7.85
N LEU A 107 31.69 3.13 -8.55
CA LEU A 107 31.63 1.95 -9.41
C LEU A 107 32.42 2.26 -10.68
N ASP A 108 33.50 1.51 -10.90
CA ASP A 108 34.29 1.55 -12.13
C ASP A 108 33.75 0.50 -13.12
N GLY A 109 33.63 0.87 -14.39
CA GLY A 109 33.23 -0.03 -15.47
C GLY A 109 31.72 -0.14 -15.74
N ASP A 110 31.36 -1.08 -16.60
CA ASP A 110 30.03 -1.21 -17.21
C ASP A 110 29.11 -2.21 -16.49
N GLU A 111 29.43 -2.60 -15.25
CA GLU A 111 28.55 -3.49 -14.48
C GLU A 111 27.18 -2.81 -14.29
N ALA A 112 26.11 -3.51 -14.66
CA ALA A 112 24.76 -2.98 -14.59
C ALA A 112 24.26 -2.97 -13.14
N ILE A 113 23.74 -1.83 -12.70
CA ILE A 113 23.05 -1.74 -11.40
C ILE A 113 21.71 -2.44 -11.53
N ARG A 114 21.37 -3.29 -10.57
CA ARG A 114 20.07 -3.94 -10.51
C ARG A 114 19.06 -3.02 -9.85
N TYR A 115 17.86 -2.96 -10.42
CA TYR A 115 16.74 -2.22 -9.85
C TYR A 115 15.53 -3.12 -9.67
N LEU A 116 14.91 -3.03 -8.50
CA LEU A 116 13.53 -3.44 -8.31
C LEU A 116 12.62 -2.39 -8.95
N ALA A 117 11.84 -2.80 -9.93
CA ALA A 117 10.87 -2.00 -10.66
C ALA A 117 9.45 -2.35 -10.24
N GLU A 118 8.63 -1.36 -9.90
CA GLU A 118 7.26 -1.54 -9.44
C GLU A 118 6.34 -0.41 -9.95
N PRO A 119 5.06 -0.68 -10.26
CA PRO A 119 4.13 0.39 -10.59
C PRO A 119 3.94 1.34 -9.42
N LYS A 120 3.90 2.64 -9.70
CA LYS A 120 3.70 3.67 -8.68
C LYS A 120 2.20 3.83 -8.42
N LEU A 121 1.72 3.12 -7.40
CA LEU A 121 0.32 3.11 -7.00
C LEU A 121 -0.19 4.49 -6.61
N ASP A 122 -1.38 4.84 -7.10
CA ASP A 122 -2.03 6.10 -6.77
C ASP A 122 -3.02 5.94 -5.60
N GLY A 123 -2.52 6.03 -4.37
CA GLY A 123 -3.32 5.82 -3.17
C GLY A 123 -2.88 6.63 -1.96
N LEU A 124 -2.89 5.95 -0.80
CA LEU A 124 -2.42 6.49 0.47
C LEU A 124 -1.41 5.53 1.11
N ALA A 125 -0.18 6.03 1.31
CA ALA A 125 0.88 5.31 2.01
C ALA A 125 0.53 5.00 3.48
N VAL A 126 0.71 3.73 3.85
CA VAL A 126 0.47 3.18 5.19
C VAL A 126 1.66 2.34 5.65
N ASN A 127 2.02 2.49 6.92
CA ASN A 127 2.97 1.63 7.62
C ASN A 127 2.20 0.62 8.48
N LEU A 128 2.52 -0.67 8.36
CA LEU A 128 1.91 -1.76 9.11
C LEU A 128 2.93 -2.37 10.06
N ARG A 129 2.75 -2.19 11.36
CA ARG A 129 3.63 -2.77 12.38
C ARG A 129 3.07 -4.10 12.87
N TYR A 130 3.85 -5.14 12.67
CA TYR A 130 3.63 -6.47 13.22
C TYR A 130 4.64 -6.73 14.34
N GLU A 131 4.14 -7.23 15.47
CA GLU A 131 4.97 -7.72 16.57
C GLU A 131 4.60 -9.17 16.84
N GLN A 132 5.60 -10.03 16.86
CA GLN A 132 5.41 -11.48 16.98
C GLN A 132 4.37 -12.01 15.96
N GLY A 133 4.49 -11.53 14.71
CA GLY A 133 3.60 -11.88 13.62
C GLY A 133 2.20 -11.26 13.67
N LYS A 134 1.82 -10.50 14.69
CA LYS A 134 0.47 -9.92 14.84
C LYS A 134 0.46 -8.44 14.50
N LEU A 135 -0.52 -8.00 13.71
CA LEU A 135 -0.72 -6.58 13.42
C LEU A 135 -1.07 -5.85 14.72
N VAL A 136 -0.19 -4.96 15.19
CA VAL A 136 -0.39 -4.20 16.43
C VAL A 136 -0.69 -2.73 16.17
N GLN A 137 -0.18 -2.15 15.08
CA GLN A 137 -0.38 -0.75 14.74
C GLN A 137 -0.36 -0.55 13.23
N ALA A 138 -1.19 0.36 12.73
CA ALA A 138 -1.09 0.87 11.37
C ALA A 138 -1.19 2.39 11.36
N ALA A 139 -0.34 3.05 10.58
CA ALA A 139 -0.31 4.51 10.56
C ALA A 139 -0.16 5.06 9.14
N THR A 140 -0.77 6.22 8.87
CA THR A 140 -0.52 6.96 7.62
C THR A 140 0.92 7.47 7.56
N ARG A 141 1.37 7.90 6.38
CA ARG A 141 2.62 8.67 6.26
C ARG A 141 2.64 9.97 7.09
N GLY A 142 1.56 10.75 7.06
CA GLY A 142 1.52 12.12 7.60
C GLY A 142 2.64 13.00 7.01
N ASP A 143 3.47 13.60 7.87
CA ASP A 143 4.62 14.42 7.47
C ASP A 143 5.90 13.62 7.15
N GLY A 144 5.81 12.29 7.27
CA GLY A 144 6.90 11.34 7.08
C GLY A 144 7.57 10.90 8.39
N SER A 145 7.57 11.74 9.43
CA SER A 145 8.04 11.38 10.77
C SER A 145 6.89 10.99 11.70
N ARG A 146 5.73 11.62 11.51
CA ARG A 146 4.52 11.45 12.31
C ARG A 146 3.33 11.23 11.39
N GLY A 147 2.48 10.28 11.75
CA GLY A 147 1.25 9.93 11.05
C GLY A 147 0.06 9.76 11.98
N GLU A 148 -1.11 9.55 11.39
CA GLU A 148 -2.35 9.21 12.11
C GLU A 148 -2.45 7.69 12.33
N ASP A 149 -2.82 7.26 13.54
CA ASP A 149 -3.17 5.87 13.85
C ASP A 149 -4.48 5.48 13.16
N LEU A 150 -4.39 4.55 12.21
CA LEU A 150 -5.52 4.01 11.46
C LEU A 150 -5.68 2.50 11.69
N THR A 151 -5.19 1.97 12.82
CA THR A 151 -5.18 0.53 13.10
C THR A 151 -6.57 -0.09 12.96
N SER A 152 -7.60 0.52 13.57
CA SER A 152 -8.98 0.03 13.49
C SER A 152 -9.52 0.01 12.05
N ASN A 153 -9.15 0.98 11.24
CA ASN A 153 -9.61 1.13 9.85
C ASN A 153 -8.90 0.13 8.94
N VAL A 154 -7.59 -0.01 9.10
CA VAL A 154 -6.74 -0.93 8.35
C VAL A 154 -7.12 -2.39 8.62
N ARG A 155 -7.51 -2.76 9.85
CA ARG A 155 -8.02 -4.10 10.18
C ARG A 155 -9.22 -4.52 9.31
N THR A 156 -9.99 -3.56 8.80
CA THR A 156 -11.16 -3.83 7.94
C THR A 156 -10.78 -4.20 6.51
N ILE A 157 -9.54 -3.89 6.07
CA ILE A 157 -9.05 -4.21 4.73
C ILE A 157 -8.72 -5.70 4.67
N LYS A 158 -9.51 -6.46 3.92
CA LYS A 158 -9.38 -7.92 3.85
C LYS A 158 -8.04 -8.39 3.27
N ALA A 159 -7.46 -7.60 2.36
CA ALA A 159 -6.16 -7.85 1.76
C ALA A 159 -5.00 -7.78 2.77
N ILE A 160 -5.18 -7.11 3.92
CA ILE A 160 -4.14 -6.99 4.95
C ILE A 160 -4.34 -8.10 6.00
N PRO A 161 -3.35 -8.99 6.20
CA PRO A 161 -3.45 -10.04 7.21
C PRO A 161 -3.39 -9.46 8.62
N LEU A 162 -4.24 -9.94 9.53
CA LEU A 162 -4.17 -9.59 10.95
C LEU A 162 -3.01 -10.31 11.67
N SER A 163 -2.65 -11.49 11.16
CA SER A 163 -1.46 -12.25 11.56
C SER A 163 -0.72 -12.72 10.32
N LEU A 164 0.59 -12.55 10.33
CA LEU A 164 1.50 -13.08 9.31
C LEU A 164 1.40 -14.60 9.24
N GLN A 165 1.69 -15.13 8.06
CA GLN A 165 1.69 -16.57 7.80
C GLN A 165 3.09 -17.16 7.91
N GLY A 166 3.17 -18.41 8.34
CA GLY A 166 4.43 -19.06 8.66
C GLY A 166 4.96 -18.64 10.04
N ASP A 167 6.18 -19.08 10.33
CA ASP A 167 6.79 -18.94 11.66
C ASP A 167 8.20 -18.32 11.57
N ASP A 168 8.68 -17.99 10.36
CA ASP A 168 10.02 -17.47 10.08
C ASP A 168 10.08 -15.95 9.92
N TRP A 169 9.05 -15.25 10.40
CA TRP A 169 9.01 -13.79 10.45
C TRP A 169 9.86 -13.24 11.63
N PRO A 170 10.38 -12.00 11.53
CA PRO A 170 11.15 -11.37 12.59
C PRO A 170 10.26 -10.93 13.76
N GLY A 171 10.84 -10.77 14.95
CA GLY A 171 10.09 -10.36 16.15
C GLY A 171 9.35 -9.02 15.99
N ILE A 172 9.91 -8.09 15.22
CA ILE A 172 9.26 -6.86 14.76
C ILE A 172 9.38 -6.78 13.24
N LEU A 173 8.27 -6.47 12.57
CA LEU A 173 8.22 -6.21 11.13
C LEU A 173 7.33 -4.99 10.85
N GLU A 174 7.88 -3.96 10.25
CA GLU A 174 7.11 -2.89 9.62
C GLU A 174 7.02 -3.10 8.11
N GLY A 175 5.85 -3.47 7.60
CA GLY A 175 5.55 -3.55 6.17
C GLY A 175 4.94 -2.24 5.68
N ARG A 176 5.57 -1.61 4.68
CA ARG A 176 5.08 -0.37 4.06
C ARG A 176 4.42 -0.68 2.74
N GLY A 177 3.31 0.01 2.48
CA GLY A 177 2.58 -0.15 1.24
C GLY A 177 1.58 0.96 0.99
N GLU A 178 0.86 0.83 -0.11
CA GLU A 178 -0.17 1.79 -0.52
C GLU A 178 -1.55 1.16 -0.33
N VAL A 179 -2.43 1.85 0.38
CA VAL A 179 -3.88 1.55 0.34
C VAL A 179 -4.48 2.25 -0.86
N PHE A 180 -5.16 1.50 -1.71
CA PHE A 180 -5.79 2.03 -2.93
C PHE A 180 -7.20 1.46 -3.11
N MET A 181 -7.93 1.99 -4.09
CA MET A 181 -9.27 1.53 -4.44
C MET A 181 -9.28 1.01 -5.88
N PRO A 182 -9.51 -0.28 -6.11
CA PRO A 182 -9.66 -0.80 -7.46
C PRO A 182 -10.81 -0.13 -8.21
N HIS A 183 -10.70 0.00 -9.54
CA HIS A 183 -11.68 0.69 -10.39
C HIS A 183 -13.09 0.14 -10.22
N ALA A 184 -13.25 -1.19 -10.24
CA ALA A 184 -14.55 -1.83 -10.05
C ALA A 184 -15.19 -1.45 -8.69
N GLY A 185 -14.37 -1.33 -7.66
CA GLY A 185 -14.77 -0.88 -6.33
C GLY A 185 -15.17 0.60 -6.30
N PHE A 186 -14.35 1.45 -6.92
CA PHE A 186 -14.62 2.89 -7.05
C PHE A 186 -15.93 3.16 -7.79
N GLU A 187 -16.15 2.50 -8.92
CA GLU A 187 -17.39 2.63 -9.66
C GLU A 187 -18.60 2.15 -8.86
N ALA A 188 -18.50 1.01 -8.16
CA ALA A 188 -19.57 0.50 -7.32
C ALA A 188 -19.92 1.49 -6.19
N LEU A 189 -18.92 2.10 -5.57
CA LEU A 189 -19.09 3.12 -4.55
C LEU A 189 -19.81 4.36 -5.10
N ASN A 190 -19.38 4.86 -6.26
CA ASN A 190 -20.00 6.02 -6.90
C ASN A 190 -21.42 5.73 -7.41
N ARG A 191 -21.68 4.52 -7.93
CA ARG A 191 -23.04 4.08 -8.28
C ARG A 191 -23.96 4.08 -7.07
N ARG A 192 -23.48 3.63 -5.90
CA ARG A 192 -24.24 3.66 -4.65
C ARG A 192 -24.52 5.10 -4.20
N ALA A 193 -23.52 5.98 -4.22
CA ALA A 193 -23.68 7.38 -3.84
C ALA A 193 -24.73 8.09 -4.71
N ARG A 194 -24.70 7.88 -6.03
CA ARG A 194 -25.71 8.43 -6.97
C ARG A 194 -27.13 7.96 -6.64
N LYS A 195 -27.30 6.69 -6.24
CA LYS A 195 -28.61 6.13 -5.85
C LYS A 195 -29.16 6.74 -4.56
N THR A 196 -28.30 7.18 -3.64
CA THR A 196 -28.70 7.80 -2.37
C THR A 196 -28.68 9.33 -2.40
N GLY A 197 -28.39 9.94 -3.56
CA GLY A 197 -28.27 11.40 -3.71
C GLY A 197 -27.01 11.99 -3.06
N GLU A 198 -26.06 11.16 -2.65
CA GLU A 198 -24.79 11.57 -2.08
C GLU A 198 -23.80 11.99 -3.18
N LYS A 199 -22.88 12.90 -2.83
CA LYS A 199 -21.79 13.30 -3.72
C LYS A 199 -20.78 12.15 -3.84
N GLY A 200 -20.50 11.73 -5.07
CA GLY A 200 -19.46 10.74 -5.38
C GLY A 200 -18.05 11.31 -5.26
N PHE A 201 -17.07 10.43 -5.37
CA PHE A 201 -15.65 10.79 -5.45
C PHE A 201 -15.23 11.05 -6.90
N VAL A 202 -14.28 11.97 -7.07
CA VAL A 202 -13.77 12.38 -8.39
C VAL A 202 -12.78 11.35 -8.95
N ASN A 203 -11.88 10.82 -8.11
CA ASN A 203 -10.90 9.82 -8.50
C ASN A 203 -10.69 8.75 -7.41
N PRO A 204 -10.15 7.56 -7.76
CA PRO A 204 -9.83 6.49 -6.84
C PRO A 204 -8.90 6.88 -5.69
N ARG A 205 -7.87 7.71 -5.93
CA ARG A 205 -6.94 8.18 -4.87
C ARG A 205 -7.69 8.87 -3.72
N ASN A 206 -8.52 9.85 -4.05
CA ASN A 206 -9.33 10.59 -3.08
C ASN A 206 -10.38 9.69 -2.42
N ALA A 207 -10.96 8.76 -3.18
CA ALA A 207 -11.89 7.77 -2.65
C ALA A 207 -11.21 6.86 -1.63
N ALA A 208 -9.99 6.40 -1.88
CA ALA A 208 -9.21 5.58 -0.96
C ALA A 208 -8.86 6.34 0.32
N ALA A 209 -8.26 7.53 0.19
CA ALA A 209 -7.88 8.35 1.33
C ALA A 209 -9.08 8.72 2.22
N GLY A 210 -10.17 9.20 1.61
CA GLY A 210 -11.39 9.52 2.34
C GLY A 210 -12.06 8.29 2.96
N SER A 211 -12.04 7.15 2.27
CA SER A 211 -12.60 5.89 2.78
C SER A 211 -11.81 5.32 3.94
N LEU A 212 -10.48 5.47 3.96
CA LEU A 212 -9.64 4.97 5.04
C LEU A 212 -9.72 5.84 6.29
N ARG A 213 -9.78 7.17 6.14
CA ARG A 213 -9.78 8.14 7.25
C ARG A 213 -11.19 8.43 7.77
N GLN A 214 -11.89 7.38 8.19
CA GLN A 214 -13.20 7.46 8.82
C GLN A 214 -13.10 7.25 10.34
N LEU A 215 -13.72 8.10 11.15
CA LEU A 215 -13.76 7.90 12.60
C LEU A 215 -14.50 6.62 12.99
N ASP A 216 -15.52 6.24 12.21
CA ASP A 216 -16.21 4.97 12.37
C ASP A 216 -15.62 3.91 11.41
N PRO A 217 -14.85 2.92 11.91
CA PRO A 217 -14.26 1.88 11.05
C PRO A 217 -15.32 1.02 10.35
N ARG A 218 -16.57 0.98 10.83
CA ARG A 218 -17.67 0.28 10.16
C ARG A 218 -18.04 0.93 8.82
N LEU A 219 -17.70 2.21 8.62
CA LEU A 219 -17.82 2.87 7.33
C LEU A 219 -16.71 2.40 6.40
N THR A 220 -15.46 2.34 6.86
CA THR A 220 -14.29 1.81 6.13
C THR A 220 -14.52 0.38 5.68
N ALA A 221 -15.08 -0.47 6.55
CA ALA A 221 -15.36 -1.88 6.26
C ALA A 221 -16.33 -2.10 5.07
N LYS A 222 -17.12 -1.07 4.71
CA LYS A 222 -18.03 -1.11 3.56
C LYS A 222 -17.38 -0.59 2.28
N ARG A 223 -16.13 -0.13 2.34
CA ARG A 223 -15.39 0.45 1.22
C ARG A 223 -14.49 -0.62 0.60
N PRO A 224 -14.45 -0.73 -0.74
CA PRO A 224 -13.65 -1.75 -1.43
C PRO A 224 -12.19 -1.30 -1.50
N LEU A 225 -11.53 -1.23 -0.35
CA LEU A 225 -10.11 -0.90 -0.25
C LEU A 225 -9.25 -2.15 -0.45
N SER A 226 -8.11 -1.96 -1.10
CA SER A 226 -7.05 -2.96 -1.22
C SER A 226 -5.71 -2.38 -0.78
N PHE A 227 -4.68 -3.21 -0.79
CA PHE A 227 -3.34 -2.85 -0.34
C PHE A 227 -2.30 -3.60 -1.18
N TYR A 228 -1.16 -2.96 -1.42
CA TYR A 228 0.05 -3.64 -1.88
C TYR A 228 1.26 -3.13 -1.08
N ALA A 229 2.08 -4.05 -0.60
CA ALA A 229 3.36 -3.75 0.02
C ALA A 229 4.40 -3.42 -1.06
N TYR A 230 5.26 -2.45 -0.76
CA TYR A 230 6.35 -2.00 -1.63
C TYR A 230 7.67 -1.77 -0.88
N GLY A 231 7.68 -1.90 0.45
CA GLY A 231 8.87 -1.58 1.25
C GLY A 231 8.78 -2.01 2.70
N LEU A 232 9.84 -1.70 3.44
CA LEU A 232 10.01 -2.02 4.85
C LEU A 232 10.22 -0.74 5.68
N GLY A 233 9.79 -0.79 6.93
CA GLY A 233 10.19 0.13 8.00
C GLY A 233 11.18 -0.55 8.96
N GLU A 234 10.96 -0.44 10.27
CA GLU A 234 11.74 -1.16 11.27
C GLU A 234 11.58 -2.69 11.14
N VAL A 235 12.69 -3.42 11.21
CA VAL A 235 12.72 -4.89 11.19
C VAL A 235 13.71 -5.38 12.25
N VAL A 236 13.30 -6.32 13.11
CA VAL A 236 14.14 -6.86 14.19
C VAL A 236 13.92 -8.36 14.38
N PRO A 237 14.94 -9.22 14.15
CA PRO A 237 16.28 -8.89 13.63
C PRO A 237 16.25 -8.57 12.13
N ALA A 238 17.21 -7.76 11.69
CA ALA A 238 17.46 -7.42 10.28
C ALA A 238 18.87 -7.88 9.85
N PRO A 239 19.12 -8.03 8.54
CA PRO A 239 18.15 -7.99 7.43
C PRO A 239 17.39 -9.31 7.26
N ILE A 240 16.23 -9.28 6.59
CA ILE A 240 15.46 -10.50 6.24
C ILE A 240 15.82 -11.09 4.87
N ALA A 241 16.54 -10.32 4.06
CA ALA A 241 17.16 -10.71 2.80
C ALA A 241 18.24 -9.69 2.41
N GLU A 242 19.11 -10.00 1.44
CA GLU A 242 20.17 -9.09 0.96
C GLU A 242 19.67 -8.10 -0.11
N GLN A 243 18.63 -8.49 -0.86
CA GLN A 243 18.01 -7.68 -1.90
C GLN A 243 16.62 -7.18 -1.47
N GLN A 244 16.22 -6.01 -1.97
CA GLN A 244 14.91 -5.45 -1.76
C GLN A 244 13.84 -6.34 -2.41
N SER A 245 14.05 -6.80 -3.64
CA SER A 245 13.16 -7.73 -4.34
C SER A 245 12.89 -9.00 -3.52
N ALA A 246 13.94 -9.57 -2.93
CA ALA A 246 13.82 -10.72 -2.03
C ALA A 246 13.06 -10.38 -0.74
N SER A 247 13.28 -9.19 -0.18
CA SER A 247 12.54 -8.70 0.99
C SER A 247 11.04 -8.54 0.70
N ILE A 248 10.67 -7.99 -0.46
CA ILE A 248 9.26 -7.87 -0.89
C ILE A 248 8.63 -9.25 -1.10
N ARG A 249 9.37 -10.21 -1.67
CA ARG A 249 8.91 -11.61 -1.77
C ARG A 249 8.71 -12.26 -0.40
N ARG A 250 9.53 -11.95 0.60
CA ARG A 250 9.29 -12.41 1.99
C ARG A 250 7.98 -11.86 2.54
N LEU A 251 7.66 -10.59 2.31
CA LEU A 251 6.36 -10.02 2.68
C LEU A 251 5.19 -10.80 2.03
N GLN A 252 5.32 -11.14 0.75
CA GLN A 252 4.34 -11.97 0.03
C GLN A 252 4.21 -13.38 0.62
N GLN A 253 5.32 -14.01 0.99
CA GLN A 253 5.33 -15.32 1.64
C GLN A 253 4.63 -15.29 3.00
N TRP A 254 4.73 -14.19 3.73
CA TRP A 254 4.04 -13.96 5.01
C TRP A 254 2.59 -13.47 4.85
N GLY A 255 2.11 -13.31 3.62
CA GLY A 255 0.71 -13.04 3.31
C GLY A 255 0.36 -11.57 3.08
N LEU A 256 1.34 -10.67 2.97
CA LEU A 256 1.10 -9.31 2.49
C LEU A 256 1.06 -9.30 0.96
N PRO A 257 0.00 -8.77 0.33
CA PRO A 257 -0.08 -8.69 -1.12
C PRO A 257 1.00 -7.75 -1.67
N ILE A 258 1.56 -8.09 -2.83
CA ILE A 258 2.51 -7.25 -3.59
C ILE A 258 1.99 -7.11 -5.02
N SER A 259 2.46 -6.10 -5.75
CA SER A 259 2.08 -5.94 -7.16
C SER A 259 2.50 -7.16 -7.99
N PRO A 260 1.61 -7.70 -8.85
CA PRO A 260 1.98 -8.79 -9.76
C PRO A 260 2.95 -8.33 -10.86
N LEU A 261 3.09 -7.01 -11.03
CA LEU A 261 3.97 -6.39 -12.03
C LEU A 261 5.34 -5.99 -11.45
N HIS A 262 5.69 -6.44 -10.25
CA HIS A 262 7.05 -6.23 -9.74
C HIS A 262 8.05 -7.00 -10.61
N ASP A 263 9.21 -6.40 -10.88
CA ASP A 263 10.25 -7.04 -11.67
C ASP A 263 11.64 -6.58 -11.23
N VAL A 264 12.68 -7.32 -11.64
CA VAL A 264 14.07 -6.90 -11.45
C VAL A 264 14.70 -6.65 -12.80
N VAL A 265 15.18 -5.43 -13.00
CA VAL A 265 15.75 -4.96 -14.26
C VAL A 265 17.19 -4.51 -14.07
N ASN A 266 17.96 -4.46 -15.17
CA ASN A 266 19.37 -4.12 -15.14
C ASN A 266 19.60 -2.80 -15.87
N GLY A 267 20.26 -1.86 -15.20
CA GLY A 267 20.62 -0.56 -15.75
C GLY A 267 19.43 0.34 -16.11
N VAL A 268 19.74 1.50 -16.66
CA VAL A 268 18.75 2.47 -17.14
C VAL A 268 17.94 1.91 -18.30
N ASP A 269 18.56 1.19 -19.23
CA ASP A 269 17.86 0.59 -20.38
C ASP A 269 16.76 -0.38 -19.92
N GLY A 270 17.06 -1.25 -18.96
CA GLY A 270 16.07 -2.14 -18.38
C GLY A 270 14.95 -1.40 -17.63
N CYS A 271 15.26 -0.25 -17.01
CA CYS A 271 14.25 0.62 -16.42
C CYS A 271 13.32 1.22 -17.50
N ILE A 272 13.87 1.68 -18.62
CA ILE A 272 13.11 2.27 -19.74
C ILE A 272 12.20 1.21 -20.37
N ASP A 273 12.73 0.02 -20.66
CA ASP A 273 11.96 -1.10 -21.21
C ASP A 273 10.77 -1.48 -20.29
N TYR A 274 11.02 -1.56 -18.99
CA TYR A 274 9.97 -1.78 -18.00
C TYR A 274 8.92 -0.68 -18.03
N PHE A 275 9.34 0.59 -18.04
CA PHE A 275 8.44 1.74 -18.08
C PHE A 275 7.53 1.69 -19.31
N GLN A 276 8.09 1.45 -20.50
CA GLN A 276 7.32 1.33 -21.73
C GLN A 276 6.31 0.18 -21.68
N ARG A 277 6.68 -0.97 -21.12
CA ARG A 277 5.75 -2.10 -20.91
C ARG A 277 4.58 -1.71 -20.00
N ILE A 278 4.85 -1.00 -18.89
CA ILE A 278 3.78 -0.56 -17.98
C ILE A 278 2.89 0.50 -18.64
N VAL A 279 3.45 1.43 -19.42
CA VAL A 279 2.64 2.41 -20.19
C VAL A 279 1.64 1.70 -21.10
N GLN A 280 2.07 0.66 -21.82
CA GLN A 280 1.19 -0.10 -22.72
C GLN A 280 0.07 -0.85 -21.98
N GLN A 281 0.33 -1.30 -20.75
CA GLN A 281 -0.64 -2.04 -19.93
C GLN A 281 -1.50 -1.14 -19.04
N ARG A 282 -1.20 0.16 -18.95
CA ARG A 282 -1.77 1.09 -17.96
C ARG A 282 -3.30 1.07 -17.93
N ASP A 283 -3.93 1.12 -19.10
CA ASP A 283 -5.39 1.20 -19.23
C ASP A 283 -6.10 -0.14 -18.94
N GLU A 284 -5.35 -1.24 -18.89
CA GLU A 284 -5.86 -2.58 -18.57
C GLU A 284 -5.80 -2.88 -17.07
N LEU A 285 -5.07 -2.06 -16.29
CA LEU A 285 -4.93 -2.26 -14.86
C LEU A 285 -6.24 -1.98 -14.14
N ALA A 286 -6.55 -2.81 -13.14
CA ALA A 286 -7.74 -2.63 -12.30
C ALA A 286 -7.61 -1.51 -11.26
N TYR A 287 -6.55 -0.69 -11.33
CA TYR A 287 -6.23 0.35 -10.36
C TYR A 287 -5.36 1.44 -11.00
N ASP A 288 -5.39 2.64 -10.41
CA ASP A 288 -4.62 3.77 -10.91
C ASP A 288 -3.14 3.70 -10.50
N ILE A 289 -2.30 4.10 -11.43
CA ILE A 289 -0.87 4.32 -11.25
C ILE A 289 -0.47 5.66 -11.89
N ASP A 290 0.46 6.38 -11.26
CA ASP A 290 0.96 7.69 -11.73
C ASP A 290 2.40 7.64 -12.26
N GLY A 291 2.94 6.44 -12.43
CA GLY A 291 4.27 6.19 -12.96
C GLY A 291 4.81 4.82 -12.57
N VAL A 292 6.14 4.73 -12.52
CA VAL A 292 6.91 3.57 -12.06
C VAL A 292 7.90 4.03 -11.00
N VAL A 293 8.20 3.16 -10.03
CA VAL A 293 9.28 3.38 -9.06
C VAL A 293 10.41 2.39 -9.34
N PHE A 294 11.63 2.92 -9.45
CA PHE A 294 12.85 2.12 -9.51
C PHE A 294 13.63 2.29 -8.21
N LYS A 295 14.11 1.19 -7.65
CA LYS A 295 14.88 1.15 -6.39
C LYS A 295 16.09 0.26 -6.61
N VAL A 296 17.29 0.71 -6.27
CA VAL A 296 18.50 -0.15 -6.29
C VAL A 296 18.21 -1.43 -5.52
N ASP A 297 18.40 -2.61 -6.13
CA ASP A 297 17.92 -3.87 -5.54
C ASP A 297 18.77 -4.30 -4.34
N GLU A 298 20.08 -4.03 -4.34
CA GLU A 298 21.00 -4.41 -3.27
C GLU A 298 20.87 -3.50 -2.04
N LEU A 299 20.47 -4.06 -0.88
CA LEU A 299 20.25 -3.28 0.34
C LEU A 299 21.53 -2.66 0.91
N GLU A 300 22.68 -3.30 0.72
CA GLU A 300 23.97 -2.75 1.13
C GLU A 300 24.27 -1.45 0.36
N LEU A 301 24.01 -1.43 -0.95
CA LEU A 301 24.18 -0.23 -1.77
C LEU A 301 23.22 0.88 -1.35
N GLN A 302 21.98 0.54 -0.99
CA GLN A 302 21.04 1.52 -0.44
C GLN A 302 21.55 2.18 0.85
N GLN A 303 22.16 1.39 1.75
CA GLN A 303 22.74 1.90 2.99
C GLN A 303 23.91 2.85 2.72
N GLN A 304 24.79 2.49 1.77
CA GLN A 304 25.91 3.35 1.36
C GLN A 304 25.45 4.65 0.68
N LEU A 305 24.43 4.57 -0.18
CA LEU A 305 23.86 5.73 -0.86
C LEU A 305 23.16 6.66 0.12
N GLY A 306 22.39 6.11 1.05
CA GLY A 306 21.67 6.86 2.07
C GLY A 306 20.57 7.76 1.49
N PHE A 307 20.32 8.88 2.17
CA PHE A 307 19.18 9.76 1.92
C PHE A 307 19.61 11.22 1.71
N VAL A 308 18.77 11.99 1.01
CA VAL A 308 18.69 13.45 1.15
C VAL A 308 17.58 13.80 2.14
N SER A 309 17.41 15.08 2.46
CA SER A 309 16.47 15.54 3.50
C SER A 309 15.03 15.05 3.34
N ARG A 310 14.58 14.71 2.12
CA ARG A 310 13.19 14.32 1.83
C ARG A 310 13.01 13.05 1.01
N ALA A 311 14.10 12.45 0.51
CA ALA A 311 14.04 11.32 -0.42
C ALA A 311 15.26 10.39 -0.31
N PRO A 312 15.13 9.09 -0.60
CA PRO A 312 16.27 8.19 -0.77
C PRO A 312 17.07 8.54 -2.02
N ARG A 313 18.39 8.34 -1.97
CA ARG A 313 19.27 8.52 -3.14
C ARG A 313 19.28 7.30 -4.07
N TRP A 314 18.72 6.20 -3.60
CA TRP A 314 18.71 4.89 -4.24
C TRP A 314 17.36 4.54 -4.88
N ALA A 315 16.38 5.45 -4.86
CA ALA A 315 15.10 5.24 -5.52
C ALA A 315 14.56 6.50 -6.19
N ILE A 316 13.84 6.31 -7.29
CA ILE A 316 13.27 7.38 -8.11
C ILE A 316 11.89 6.99 -8.63
N ALA A 317 10.99 7.96 -8.73
CA ALA A 317 9.69 7.82 -9.37
C ALA A 317 9.75 8.35 -10.81
N TYR A 318 9.75 7.46 -11.80
CA TYR A 318 9.60 7.85 -13.20
C TYR A 318 8.11 8.03 -13.51
N LYS A 319 7.67 9.28 -13.61
CA LYS A 319 6.25 9.61 -13.79
C LYS A 319 5.82 9.49 -15.24
N PHE A 320 4.56 9.11 -15.44
CA PHE A 320 3.95 9.26 -16.76
C PHE A 320 3.83 10.75 -17.11
N PRO A 321 3.83 11.09 -18.42
CA PRO A 321 3.43 12.41 -18.86
C PRO A 321 2.10 12.78 -18.20
N ALA A 322 2.03 13.98 -17.62
CA ALA A 322 0.78 14.48 -17.07
C ALA A 322 -0.27 14.51 -18.20
N GLN A 323 -1.51 14.17 -17.89
CA GLN A 323 -2.60 14.48 -18.82
C GLN A 323 -2.72 16.00 -18.89
N GLU A 324 -2.63 16.52 -20.10
CA GLU A 324 -2.79 17.95 -20.38
C GLU A 324 -4.15 18.18 -21.03
N GLU A 325 -4.87 19.20 -20.56
CA GLU A 325 -6.11 19.64 -21.17
C GLU A 325 -6.06 21.15 -21.39
N THR A 326 -6.70 21.60 -22.46
CA THR A 326 -6.80 23.02 -22.78
C THR A 326 -8.04 23.61 -22.12
N THR A 327 -7.88 24.72 -21.40
CA THR A 327 -9.00 25.50 -20.86
C THR A 327 -8.72 27.00 -20.94
N GLN A 328 -9.76 27.80 -20.74
CA GLN A 328 -9.68 29.26 -20.76
C GLN A 328 -9.24 29.79 -19.39
N VAL A 329 -8.30 30.74 -19.38
CA VAL A 329 -8.02 31.56 -18.18
C VAL A 329 -9.11 32.62 -18.06
N GLU A 330 -9.94 32.53 -17.02
CA GLU A 330 -11.03 33.47 -16.74
C GLU A 330 -10.54 34.69 -15.95
N ALA A 331 -9.63 34.48 -14.99
CA ALA A 331 -9.04 35.55 -14.20
C ALA A 331 -7.68 35.14 -13.61
N ILE A 332 -6.93 36.12 -13.10
CA ILE A 332 -5.73 35.90 -12.28
C ILE A 332 -5.95 36.62 -10.95
N GLU A 333 -5.94 35.86 -9.86
CA GLU A 333 -6.02 36.38 -8.49
C GLU A 333 -4.64 36.40 -7.85
N PHE A 334 -4.42 37.29 -6.89
CA PHE A 334 -3.15 37.40 -6.17
C PHE A 334 -3.36 37.08 -4.69
N GLN A 335 -2.75 35.98 -4.24
CA GLN A 335 -2.81 35.56 -2.84
C GLN A 335 -1.57 36.02 -2.08
N VAL A 336 -1.76 36.63 -0.92
CA VAL A 336 -0.65 37.04 -0.05
C VAL A 336 -0.37 35.93 0.96
N GLY A 337 0.81 35.31 0.86
CA GLY A 337 1.27 34.27 1.76
C GLY A 337 1.65 34.80 3.15
N ARG A 338 1.84 33.88 4.11
CA ARG A 338 2.16 34.22 5.51
C ARG A 338 3.47 35.01 5.68
N THR A 339 4.38 34.92 4.71
CA THR A 339 5.64 35.66 4.67
C THR A 339 5.58 36.94 3.82
N GLY A 340 4.39 37.33 3.35
CA GLY A 340 4.19 38.49 2.48
C GLY A 340 4.40 38.23 0.98
N ALA A 341 4.78 37.00 0.59
CA ALA A 341 4.94 36.62 -0.82
C ALA A 341 3.59 36.70 -1.56
N ILE A 342 3.54 37.40 -2.69
CA ILE A 342 2.33 37.50 -3.53
C ILE A 342 2.39 36.42 -4.61
N THR A 343 1.47 35.45 -4.55
CA THR A 343 1.40 34.33 -5.50
C THR A 343 0.22 34.54 -6.47
N PRO A 344 0.48 34.70 -7.78
CA PRO A 344 -0.60 34.73 -8.78
C PRO A 344 -1.21 33.32 -8.93
N VAL A 345 -2.54 33.25 -8.93
CA VAL A 345 -3.32 32.01 -9.08
C VAL A 345 -4.33 32.22 -10.20
N ALA A 346 -4.21 31.42 -11.26
CA ALA A 346 -5.16 31.45 -12.37
C ALA A 346 -6.51 30.84 -11.94
N ARG A 347 -7.61 31.55 -12.23
CA ARG A 347 -8.96 31.00 -12.28
C ARG A 347 -9.20 30.52 -13.70
N LEU A 348 -9.46 29.23 -13.83
CA LEU A 348 -9.66 28.56 -15.11
C LEU A 348 -11.13 28.21 -15.26
N ALA A 349 -11.64 28.29 -16.49
CA ALA A 349 -12.92 27.69 -16.83
C ALA A 349 -12.86 26.19 -16.46
N PRO A 350 -13.92 25.61 -15.87
CA PRO A 350 -13.89 24.23 -15.41
C PRO A 350 -13.56 23.26 -16.55
N VAL A 351 -12.46 22.53 -16.39
CA VAL A 351 -12.04 21.44 -17.28
C VAL A 351 -11.72 20.21 -16.43
N PHE A 352 -12.00 19.03 -16.94
CA PHE A 352 -11.63 17.79 -16.26
C PHE A 352 -10.21 17.40 -16.66
N VAL A 353 -9.30 17.34 -15.70
CA VAL A 353 -7.93 16.78 -15.82
C VAL A 353 -7.84 15.66 -14.80
N GLY A 354 -7.59 14.42 -15.21
CA GLY A 354 -7.77 13.26 -14.32
C GLY A 354 -7.03 12.01 -14.74
#